data_AF-A0A7C6S163-F1
#
_entry.id   AF-A0A7C6S163-F1
#
_cell.length_a   1.000
_cell.length_b   1.000
_cell.length_c   1.000
_cell.angle_alpha   90.00
_cell.angle_beta   90.00
_cell.angle_gamma   90.00
#
_symmetry.space_group_name_H-M   'P 1'
#
loop_
_entity.id
_entity.type
_entity.pdbx_description
1 polymer ?
#
loop_
_entity_poly.entity_id
_entity_poly.type
_entity_poly.pdbx_seq_one_letter_code
_entity_poly.pdbx_strand_id
1 'polypeptide(L)'
;LYNFLNIENYVNRMDIFQESLDLLSEHIVIFHLKDFIVENGKLKQVGLGQGLMDYPKIINLIKEYNPNAYLIFEGVVGEDIKTSFELINNLINGGRN
;
A
#
# COMPACT_ATOMS: atom_id res chain seq x y z
N LEU A 1 -5.37 11.41 5.69
CA LEU A 1 -6.46 11.00 4.78
C LEU A 1 -6.21 9.54 4.37
N TYR A 2 -6.82 8.59 5.06
CA TYR A 2 -6.85 7.19 4.65
C TYR A 2 -8.33 6.83 4.39
N ASN A 3 -8.61 5.96 3.40
CA ASN A 3 -9.98 5.71 2.94
C ASN A 3 -10.81 5.01 4.03
N PHE A 4 -10.55 3.71 4.23
CA PHE A 4 -11.21 2.87 5.24
C PHE A 4 -10.33 2.61 6.46
N LEU A 5 -9.26 3.39 6.65
CA LEU A 5 -8.26 3.18 7.70
C LEU A 5 -8.25 4.32 8.70
N ASN A 6 -8.21 4.01 9.98
CA ASN A 6 -8.07 4.96 11.07
C ASN A 6 -7.36 4.28 12.27
N ILE A 7 -7.18 5.03 13.36
CA ILE A 7 -6.47 4.53 14.54
C ILE A 7 -7.17 3.32 15.21
N GLU A 8 -8.47 3.18 15.06
CA GLU A 8 -9.25 2.12 15.69
C GLU A 8 -9.15 0.80 14.92
N ASN A 9 -8.88 0.84 13.61
CA ASN A 9 -8.95 -0.34 12.74
C ASN A 9 -7.65 -0.69 11.99
N TYR A 10 -6.57 0.09 12.13
CA TYR A 10 -5.33 -0.13 11.37
C TYR A 10 -4.68 -1.51 11.59
N VAL A 11 -4.97 -2.14 12.73
CA VAL A 11 -4.53 -3.51 13.03
C VAL A 11 -5.13 -4.53 12.06
N ASN A 12 -6.35 -4.28 11.56
CA ASN A 12 -7.09 -5.14 10.62
C ASN A 12 -6.92 -4.70 9.16
N ARG A 13 -5.93 -3.84 8.85
CA ARG A 13 -5.77 -3.21 7.52
C ARG A 13 -5.71 -4.21 6.36
N MET A 14 -5.12 -5.38 6.57
CA MET A 14 -5.01 -6.40 5.54
C MET A 14 -6.35 -7.09 5.28
N ASP A 15 -7.17 -7.30 6.31
CA ASP A 15 -8.50 -7.87 6.16
C ASP A 15 -9.42 -6.89 5.42
N ILE A 16 -9.36 -5.61 5.80
CA ILE A 16 -10.09 -4.53 5.09
C ILE A 16 -9.67 -4.46 3.62
N PHE A 17 -8.36 -4.57 3.34
CA PHE A 17 -7.86 -4.56 1.97
C PHE A 17 -8.35 -5.77 1.17
N GLN A 18 -8.28 -6.97 1.77
CA GLN A 18 -8.76 -8.21 1.15
C GLN A 18 -10.26 -8.13 0.83
N GLU A 19 -11.08 -7.71 1.80
CA GLU A 19 -12.52 -7.52 1.60
C GLU A 19 -12.81 -6.50 0.50
N SER A 20 -12.04 -5.41 0.43
CA SER A 20 -12.18 -4.41 -0.63
C SER A 20 -11.89 -4.99 -2.01
N LEU A 21 -10.88 -5.87 -2.14
CA LEU A 21 -10.57 -6.56 -3.39
C LEU A 21 -11.67 -7.57 -3.75
N ASP A 22 -12.14 -8.36 -2.79
CA ASP A 22 -13.17 -9.37 -3.02
C ASP A 22 -14.50 -8.74 -3.48
N LEU A 23 -14.84 -7.56 -2.97
CA LEU A 23 -16.07 -6.86 -3.31
C LEU A 23 -15.97 -6.00 -4.58
N LEU A 24 -14.80 -5.41 -4.86
CA LEU A 24 -14.68 -4.31 -5.83
C LEU A 24 -13.62 -4.52 -6.91
N SER A 25 -12.88 -5.64 -6.91
CA SER A 25 -11.73 -5.87 -7.82
C SER A 25 -12.04 -5.59 -9.29
N GLU A 26 -13.21 -5.99 -9.80
CA GLU A 26 -13.61 -5.75 -11.20
C GLU A 26 -13.70 -4.27 -11.58
N HIS A 27 -13.80 -3.38 -10.60
CA HIS A 27 -13.91 -1.93 -10.77
C HIS A 27 -12.64 -1.17 -10.36
N ILE A 28 -11.61 -1.86 -9.84
CA ILE A 28 -10.37 -1.21 -9.38
C ILE A 28 -9.32 -1.20 -10.49
N VAL A 29 -8.94 0.01 -10.91
CA VAL A 29 -7.90 0.24 -11.93
C VAL A 29 -6.66 0.98 -11.39
N ILE A 30 -6.79 1.64 -10.24
CA ILE A 30 -5.74 2.46 -9.62
C ILE A 30 -5.64 2.12 -8.13
N PHE A 31 -4.42 1.99 -7.63
CA PHE A 31 -4.12 1.89 -6.20
C PHE A 31 -3.23 3.04 -5.76
N HIS A 32 -3.66 3.76 -4.71
CA HIS A 32 -2.80 4.73 -4.05
C HIS A 32 -2.00 4.03 -2.94
N LEU A 33 -0.68 4.07 -3.04
CA LEU A 33 0.23 3.52 -2.06
C LEU A 33 0.60 4.60 -1.04
N LYS A 34 0.34 4.29 0.22
CA LYS A 34 0.67 5.11 1.39
C LYS A 34 1.17 4.19 2.48
N ASP A 35 2.14 4.64 3.25
CA ASP A 35 2.58 3.94 4.45
C ASP A 35 2.41 4.83 5.68
N PHE A 36 2.41 4.21 6.85
CA PHE A 36 2.13 4.91 8.09
C PHE A 36 2.74 4.23 9.31
N ILE A 37 3.05 5.04 10.31
CA ILE A 37 3.32 4.59 11.68
C ILE A 37 2.21 5.10 12.60
N VAL A 38 2.13 4.53 13.80
CA VAL A 38 1.30 5.07 14.88
C VAL A 38 2.18 5.93 15.77
N GLU A 39 1.89 7.24 15.82
CA GLU A 39 2.59 8.21 16.66
C GLU A 39 1.54 9.00 17.44
N ASN A 40 1.66 9.02 18.78
CA ASN A 40 0.73 9.75 19.67
C ASN A 40 -0.76 9.40 19.43
N GLY A 41 -1.07 8.12 19.21
CA GLY A 41 -2.44 7.67 18.96
C GLY A 41 -3.03 8.16 17.65
N LYS A 42 -2.20 8.53 16.67
CA LYS A 42 -2.62 8.95 15.34
C LYS A 42 -1.81 8.25 14.27
N LEU A 43 -2.44 8.05 13.11
CA LEU A 43 -1.73 7.57 11.93
C LEU A 43 -0.90 8.72 11.36
N LYS A 44 0.41 8.53 11.31
CA LYS A 44 1.36 9.46 10.70
C LYS A 44 1.93 8.83 9.44
N GLN A 45 1.79 9.55 8.34
CA GLN A 45 2.27 9.10 7.05
C GLN A 45 3.81 9.13 6.98
N VAL A 46 4.39 8.11 6.35
CA VAL A 46 5.83 7.96 6.11
C VAL A 46 6.08 7.45 4.69
N GLY A 47 7.35 7.42 4.27
CA GLY A 47 7.76 6.80 3.01
C GLY A 47 7.38 5.31 2.95
N LEU A 48 7.17 4.78 1.74
CA LEU A 48 6.74 3.40 1.56
C LEU A 48 7.82 2.44 2.05
N GLY A 49 7.45 1.49 2.92
CA GLY A 49 8.34 0.52 3.55
C GLY A 49 8.96 0.98 4.86
N GLN A 50 8.62 2.19 5.33
CA GLN A 50 9.08 2.72 6.61
C GLN A 50 8.01 2.61 7.70
N GLY A 51 6.80 2.14 7.35
CA GLY A 51 5.69 2.04 8.26
C GLY A 51 5.18 0.62 8.43
N LEU A 52 3.87 0.50 8.67
CA LEU A 52 3.19 -0.72 9.03
C LEU A 52 2.55 -1.44 7.84
N MET A 53 2.57 -0.87 6.63
CA MET A 53 2.03 -1.55 5.45
C MET A 53 2.90 -2.74 5.03
N ASP A 54 2.25 -3.88 4.77
CA ASP A 54 2.91 -5.09 4.28
C ASP A 54 2.98 -5.05 2.74
N TYR A 55 3.92 -4.29 2.21
CA TYR A 55 4.07 -4.14 0.76
C TYR A 55 4.33 -5.45 0.00
N PRO A 56 5.14 -6.40 0.49
CA PRO A 56 5.26 -7.70 -0.17
C PRO A 56 3.91 -8.38 -0.40
N LYS A 57 3.06 -8.46 0.63
CA LYS A 57 1.73 -9.07 0.51
C LYS A 57 0.79 -8.22 -0.35
N ILE A 58 0.77 -6.90 -0.15
CA ILE A 58 -0.09 -5.97 -0.90
C ILE A 58 0.22 -6.04 -2.41
N ILE A 59 1.51 -5.97 -2.80
CA ILE A 59 1.90 -6.02 -4.21
C ILE A 59 1.58 -7.38 -4.82
N ASN A 60 1.75 -8.48 -4.09
CA ASN A 60 1.37 -9.80 -4.58
C ASN A 60 -0.14 -9.87 -4.87
N LEU A 61 -0.98 -9.45 -3.92
CA LEU A 61 -2.43 -9.41 -4.10
C LEU A 61 -2.83 -8.53 -5.28
N ILE A 62 -2.31 -7.30 -5.38
CA ILE A 62 -2.62 -6.41 -6.51
C ILE A 62 -2.30 -7.10 -7.85
N LYS A 63 -1.16 -7.79 -7.96
CA LYS A 63 -0.77 -8.50 -9.19
C LYS A 63 -1.70 -9.67 -9.51
N GLU A 64 -2.19 -10.39 -8.50
CA GLU A 64 -3.16 -11.48 -8.67
C GLU A 64 -4.50 -10.96 -9.17
N TYR A 65 -4.98 -9.83 -8.64
CA TYR A 65 -6.28 -9.27 -9.04
C TYR A 65 -6.24 -8.43 -10.31
N ASN A 66 -5.24 -7.57 -10.47
CA ASN A 66 -5.08 -6.69 -11.62
C ASN A 66 -3.59 -6.45 -11.94
N PRO A 67 -2.99 -7.28 -12.81
CA PRO A 67 -1.57 -7.15 -13.17
C PRO A 67 -1.24 -5.87 -13.95
N ASN A 68 -2.24 -5.14 -14.44
CA ASN A 68 -2.09 -3.89 -15.20
C ASN A 68 -2.49 -2.66 -14.37
N ALA A 69 -2.67 -2.80 -13.06
CA ALA A 69 -3.10 -1.70 -12.21
C ALA A 69 -2.07 -0.56 -12.18
N TYR A 70 -2.56 0.68 -12.16
CA TYR A 70 -1.70 1.84 -11.94
C TYR A 70 -1.46 2.04 -10.45
N LEU A 71 -0.18 2.14 -10.05
CA LEU A 71 0.22 2.38 -8.67
C LEU A 71 0.69 3.82 -8.53
N ILE A 72 0.07 4.59 -7.64
CA ILE A 72 0.36 6.01 -7.41
C ILE A 72 0.87 6.17 -5.98
N PHE A 73 2.03 6.80 -5.81
CA PHE A 73 2.52 7.14 -4.48
C PHE A 73 1.80 8.39 -4.00
N GLU A 74 1.06 8.29 -2.89
CA GLU A 74 0.39 9.46 -2.31
C GLU A 74 1.15 9.88 -1.05
N GLY A 75 1.40 11.19 -0.90
CA GLY A 75 2.04 11.79 0.29
C GLY A 75 3.48 11.34 0.58
N VAL A 76 4.18 10.77 -0.41
CA VAL A 76 5.62 10.49 -0.37
C VAL A 76 6.37 11.70 -0.92
N VAL A 77 7.35 12.23 -0.18
CA VAL A 77 8.04 13.49 -0.51
C VAL A 77 9.55 13.40 -0.30
N GLY A 78 10.31 14.24 -0.99
CA GLY A 78 11.77 14.33 -0.82
C GLY A 78 12.49 13.01 -1.11
N GLU A 79 13.45 12.66 -0.25
CA GLU A 79 14.27 11.44 -0.38
C GLU A 79 13.44 10.15 -0.29
N ASP A 80 12.26 10.20 0.35
CA ASP A 80 11.37 9.04 0.46
C ASP A 80 10.84 8.59 -0.90
N ILE A 81 10.78 9.47 -1.91
CA ILE A 81 10.32 9.12 -3.25
C ILE A 81 11.24 8.05 -3.85
N LYS A 82 12.55 8.22 -3.72
CA LYS A 82 13.54 7.32 -4.29
C LYS A 82 13.50 5.95 -3.60
N THR A 83 13.55 5.93 -2.27
CA THR A 83 13.54 4.68 -1.49
C THR A 83 12.22 3.92 -1.67
N SER A 84 11.09 4.63 -1.71
CA SER A 84 9.77 4.05 -2.00
C SER A 84 9.72 3.44 -3.40
N PHE A 85 10.27 4.14 -4.40
CA PHE A 85 10.31 3.64 -5.78
C PHE A 85 11.13 2.36 -5.88
N GLU A 86 12.33 2.36 -5.30
CA GLU A 86 13.22 1.19 -5.31
C GLU A 86 12.54 -0.03 -4.65
N LEU A 87 11.89 0.15 -3.50
CA LEU A 87 11.13 -0.91 -2.83
C LEU A 87 10.04 -1.49 -3.73
N ILE A 88 9.13 -0.64 -4.22
CA ILE A 88 7.97 -1.11 -4.99
C ILE A 88 8.41 -1.70 -6.33
N ASN A 89 9.39 -1.10 -7.01
CA ASN A 89 9.93 -1.61 -8.26
C ASN A 89 10.57 -3.00 -8.08
N ASN A 90 11.29 -3.21 -6.97
CA ASN A 90 11.87 -4.52 -6.65
C ASN A 90 10.80 -5.57 -6.32
N LEU A 91 9.71 -5.21 -5.65
CA LEU A 91 8.60 -6.14 -5.39
C LEU A 91 7.85 -6.52 -6.68
N ILE A 92 7.71 -5.59 -7.62
CA ILE A 92 7.04 -5.85 -8.90
C ILE A 92 7.91 -6.73 -9.80
N ASN A 93 9.20 -6.42 -9.92
CA ASN A 93 10.11 -7.03 -10.90
C ASN A 93 11.01 -8.14 -10.35
N GLY A 94 11.33 -8.11 -9.05
CA GLY A 94 12.28 -9.01 -8.39
C GLY A 94 11.73 -10.40 -8.02
N GLY A 95 10.42 -10.62 -8.16
CA GLY A 95 9.80 -11.95 -8.02
C GLY A 95 9.91 -12.85 -9.27
N ARG A 96 10.63 -12.41 -10.31
CA ARG A 96 10.94 -13.24 -11.49
C ARG A 96 12.31 -13.90 -11.30
N ASN A 97 12.37 -14.95 -10.49
CA ASN A 97 13.46 -15.93 -10.49
C ASN A 97 12.85 -17.33 -10.50
#